data_AF-A0A7C5L0N1-F1
#
_entry.id   AF-A0A7C5L0N1-F1
#
_cell.length_a   1.000
_cell.length_b   1.000
_cell.length_c   1.000
_cell.angle_alpha   90.00
_cell.angle_beta   90.00
_cell.angle_gamma   90.00
#
_symmetry.space_group_name_H-M   'P 1'
#
loop_
_entity.id
_entity.type
_entity.pdbx_description
1 polymer ?
#
loop_
_entity_poly.entity_id
_entity_poly.type
_entity_poly.pdbx_seq_one_letter_code
_entity_poly.pdbx_strand_id
1 'polypeptide(L)'
;MAADQYYLEKAKVLYAEAGNAGGLSAEQKNTLDAAGTAIANAEGRKAYDLLQPLVSELRAAAIKVEVVRGDSLWSISGKPDVYNNPYQWPLIYKANRDQIKDADLIYPGQVFTVNRNPSAAEVDAAIEHARTRGAWSIGVVEESDKAYLGGTLELR
;
A
#
# COMPACT_ATOMS: atom_id res chain seq x y z
N MET A 1 -5.01 11.72 31.96
CA MET A 1 -3.80 11.87 31.12
C MET A 1 -3.16 10.52 30.79
N ALA A 2 -3.95 9.51 30.39
CA ALA A 2 -3.42 8.21 29.90
C ALA A 2 -4.21 7.74 28.66
N ALA A 3 -5.55 7.89 28.70
CA ALA A 3 -6.40 7.66 27.53
C ALA A 3 -6.02 8.58 26.35
N ASP A 4 -5.75 9.86 26.62
CA ASP A 4 -5.44 10.81 25.55
C ASP A 4 -4.10 10.52 24.86
N GLN A 5 -3.09 10.09 25.63
CA GLN A 5 -1.82 9.58 25.08
C GLN A 5 -2.02 8.32 24.22
N TYR A 6 -2.89 7.39 24.64
CA TYR A 6 -3.22 6.20 23.85
C TYR A 6 -3.82 6.57 22.49
N TYR A 7 -4.78 7.50 22.47
CA TYR A 7 -5.39 7.96 21.21
C TYR A 7 -4.41 8.76 20.35
N LEU A 8 -3.51 9.53 20.96
CA LEU A 8 -2.48 10.26 20.24
C LEU A 8 -1.55 9.31 19.47
N GLU A 9 -1.11 8.21 20.09
CA GLU A 9 -0.27 7.21 19.41
C GLU A 9 -1.04 6.49 18.30
N LYS A 10 -2.31 6.13 18.52
CA LYS A 10 -3.16 5.56 17.47
C LYS A 10 -3.37 6.53 16.30
N ALA A 11 -3.64 7.79 16.61
CA ALA A 11 -3.83 8.85 15.62
C ALA A 11 -2.59 9.05 14.75
N LYS A 12 -1.38 9.07 15.33
CA LYS A 12 -0.13 9.18 14.56
C LYS A 12 0.02 8.07 13.52
N VAL A 13 -0.33 6.83 13.87
CA VAL A 13 -0.29 5.70 12.93
C VAL A 13 -1.29 5.90 11.79
N LEU A 14 -2.53 6.27 12.11
CA LEU A 14 -3.56 6.52 11.11
C LEU A 14 -3.22 7.74 10.23
N TYR A 15 -2.60 8.76 10.79
CA TYR A 15 -2.15 9.96 10.09
C TYR A 15 -1.06 9.62 9.08
N ALA A 16 -0.08 8.80 9.48
CA ALA A 16 0.96 8.33 8.59
C ALA A 16 0.37 7.52 7.42
N GLU A 17 -0.60 6.64 7.69
CA GLU A 17 -1.27 5.86 6.65
C GLU A 17 -2.06 6.75 5.67
N ALA A 18 -2.91 7.64 6.20
CA ALA A 18 -3.70 8.56 5.38
C ALA A 18 -2.82 9.54 4.59
N GLY A 19 -1.69 9.98 5.15
CA GLY A 19 -0.71 10.83 4.46
C GLY A 19 0.03 10.13 3.31
N ASN A 20 0.08 8.80 3.32
CA ASN A 20 0.63 7.99 2.21
C ASN A 20 -0.42 7.65 1.15
N ALA A 21 -1.68 8.04 1.31
CA ALA A 21 -2.69 7.80 0.28
C ALA A 21 -2.56 8.80 -0.87
N GLY A 22 -2.54 8.31 -2.10
CA GLY A 22 -2.69 9.14 -3.29
C GLY A 22 -4.16 9.46 -3.57
N GLY A 23 -4.39 10.43 -4.46
CA GLY A 23 -5.74 10.69 -4.99
C GLY A 23 -6.76 11.26 -3.99
N LEU A 24 -6.32 11.74 -2.81
CA LEU A 24 -7.21 12.30 -1.80
C LEU A 24 -8.07 13.46 -2.34
N SER A 25 -9.37 13.42 -2.04
CA SER A 25 -10.31 14.51 -2.32
C SER A 25 -9.96 15.76 -1.50
N ALA A 26 -10.54 16.91 -1.86
CA ALA A 26 -10.33 18.14 -1.10
C ALA A 26 -10.79 18.00 0.37
N GLU A 27 -11.91 17.31 0.60
CA GLU A 27 -12.46 17.06 1.94
C GLU A 27 -11.57 16.13 2.77
N GLN A 28 -11.04 15.08 2.14
CA GLN A 28 -10.11 14.14 2.78
C GLN A 28 -8.79 14.84 3.15
N LYS A 29 -8.26 15.72 2.28
CA LYS A 29 -7.08 16.54 2.57
C LYS A 29 -7.32 17.50 3.74
N ASN A 30 -8.47 18.17 3.77
CA ASN A 30 -8.83 19.05 4.88
C ASN A 30 -8.94 18.28 6.20
N THR A 31 -9.50 17.07 6.17
CA THR A 31 -9.59 16.18 7.34
C THR A 31 -8.21 15.78 7.83
N LEU A 32 -7.30 15.45 6.91
CA LEU A 32 -5.91 15.12 7.23
C LEU A 32 -5.21 16.33 7.87
N ASP A 33 -5.32 17.53 7.31
CA ASP A 33 -4.75 18.76 7.87
C ASP A 33 -5.27 19.06 9.29
N ALA A 34 -6.59 18.98 9.49
CA ALA A 34 -7.22 19.16 10.79
C ALA A 34 -6.73 18.12 11.82
N ALA A 35 -6.55 16.87 11.40
CA ALA A 35 -6.00 15.83 12.25
C ALA A 35 -4.52 16.06 12.59
N GLY A 36 -3.72 16.55 11.64
CA GLY A 36 -2.33 16.93 11.86
C GLY A 36 -2.20 18.06 12.89
N THR A 37 -3.06 19.06 12.77
CA THR A 37 -3.18 20.15 13.77
C THR A 37 -3.55 19.62 15.14
N ALA A 38 -4.53 18.70 15.22
CA ALA A 38 -4.94 18.07 16.48
C ALA A 38 -3.80 17.25 17.10
N ILE A 39 -3.01 16.52 16.30
CA ILE A 39 -1.82 15.79 16.78
C ILE A 39 -0.77 16.77 17.33
N ALA A 40 -0.52 17.88 16.64
CA ALA A 40 0.44 18.90 17.08
C ALA A 40 0.05 19.56 18.41
N ASN A 41 -1.25 19.72 18.65
CA ASN A 41 -1.81 20.22 19.91
C ASN A 41 -1.93 19.16 21.01
N ALA A 42 -1.47 17.92 20.77
CA ALA A 42 -1.67 16.76 21.63
C ALA A 42 -3.16 16.42 21.92
N GLU A 43 -4.08 16.77 21.02
CA GLU A 43 -5.52 16.43 21.10
C GLU A 43 -5.76 15.01 20.54
N GLY A 44 -5.27 13.98 21.23
CA GLY A 44 -5.22 12.61 20.72
C GLY A 44 -6.57 12.04 20.28
N ARG A 45 -7.63 12.22 21.10
CA ARG A 45 -8.98 11.75 20.76
C ARG A 45 -9.55 12.40 19.50
N LYS A 46 -9.44 13.73 19.41
CA LYS A 46 -9.94 14.49 18.26
C LYS A 46 -9.24 14.07 16.97
N ALA A 47 -7.92 13.93 17.01
CA ALA A 47 -7.16 13.43 15.87
C ALA A 47 -7.60 12.01 15.47
N TYR A 48 -7.80 11.12 16.44
CA TYR A 48 -8.28 9.76 16.19
C TYR A 48 -9.68 9.75 15.55
N ASP A 49 -10.62 10.53 16.08
CA ASP A 49 -12.00 10.60 15.58
C ASP A 49 -12.08 11.15 14.15
N LEU A 50 -11.16 12.03 13.76
CA LEU A 50 -11.03 12.52 12.38
C LEU A 50 -10.42 11.47 11.45
N LEU A 51 -9.37 10.77 11.90
CA LEU A 51 -8.60 9.86 11.05
C LEU A 51 -9.23 8.48 10.88
N GLN A 52 -9.94 7.98 11.89
CA GLN A 52 -10.56 6.67 11.87
C GLN A 52 -11.52 6.46 10.67
N PRO A 53 -12.48 7.35 10.39
CA PRO A 53 -13.35 7.21 9.22
C PRO A 53 -12.59 7.40 7.90
N LEU A 54 -11.67 8.36 7.84
CA LEU A 54 -10.85 8.63 6.65
C LEU A 54 -10.04 7.40 6.23
N VAL A 55 -9.28 6.82 7.14
CA VAL A 55 -8.48 5.61 6.87
C VAL A 55 -9.39 4.43 6.50
N SER A 56 -10.56 4.31 7.13
CA SER A 56 -11.51 3.25 6.80
C SER A 56 -12.02 3.37 5.36
N GLU A 57 -12.31 4.59 4.89
CA GLU A 57 -12.71 4.86 3.51
C GLU A 57 -11.58 4.54 2.51
N LEU A 58 -10.36 4.97 2.83
CA LEU A 58 -9.18 4.70 1.99
C LEU A 58 -8.90 3.20 1.86
N ARG A 59 -9.07 2.44 2.95
CA ARG A 59 -8.97 0.98 2.94
C ARG A 59 -10.12 0.32 2.19
N ALA A 60 -11.34 0.85 2.32
CA ALA A 60 -12.51 0.33 1.62
C ALA A 60 -12.42 0.52 0.10
N ALA A 61 -11.62 1.48 -0.38
CA ALA A 61 -11.32 1.63 -1.79
C ALA A 61 -10.39 0.54 -2.35
N ALA A 62 -9.78 -0.29 -1.49
CA ALA A 62 -9.02 -1.45 -1.96
C ALA A 62 -9.95 -2.52 -2.53
N ILE A 63 -9.57 -3.08 -3.67
CA ILE A 63 -10.33 -4.15 -4.33
C ILE A 63 -9.68 -5.51 -4.10
N LYS A 64 -10.46 -6.57 -4.30
CA LYS A 64 -9.97 -7.95 -4.31
C LYS A 64 -9.91 -8.44 -5.75
N VAL A 65 -8.78 -9.01 -6.13
CA VAL A 65 -8.57 -9.60 -7.45
C VAL A 65 -8.22 -11.07 -7.28
N GLU A 66 -9.03 -11.95 -7.84
CA GLU A 66 -8.71 -13.37 -7.93
C GLU A 66 -7.78 -13.62 -9.12
N VAL A 67 -6.69 -14.34 -8.87
CA VAL A 67 -5.74 -14.78 -9.90
C VAL A 67 -6.41 -15.89 -10.71
N VAL A 68 -6.46 -15.71 -12.02
CA VAL A 68 -6.94 -16.75 -12.94
C VAL A 68 -5.79 -17.38 -13.72
N ARG A 69 -6.04 -18.51 -14.40
CA ARG A 69 -5.01 -19.19 -15.18
C ARG A 69 -4.44 -18.27 -16.26
N GLY A 70 -3.12 -18.09 -16.25
CA GLY A 70 -2.40 -17.22 -17.19
C GLY A 70 -2.17 -15.80 -16.68
N ASP A 71 -2.72 -15.43 -15.52
CA ASP A 71 -2.38 -14.17 -14.88
C ASP A 71 -0.92 -14.19 -14.36
N SER A 72 -0.32 -13.02 -14.45
CA SER A 72 0.91 -12.56 -13.79
C SER A 72 0.61 -11.25 -13.08
N LEU A 73 1.44 -10.85 -12.10
CA LEU A 73 1.28 -9.57 -11.42
C LEU A 73 1.24 -8.38 -12.41
N TRP A 74 2.05 -8.45 -13.47
CA TRP A 74 2.08 -7.48 -14.58
C TRP A 74 0.78 -7.43 -15.39
N SER A 75 0.24 -8.60 -15.76
CA SER A 75 -1.03 -8.62 -16.48
C SER A 75 -2.19 -8.14 -15.60
N ILE A 76 -2.16 -8.43 -14.30
CA ILE A 76 -3.18 -7.98 -13.35
C ILE A 76 -3.12 -6.46 -13.19
N SER A 77 -1.94 -5.89 -12.94
CA SER A 77 -1.77 -4.43 -12.83
C SER A 77 -2.15 -3.70 -14.13
N GLY A 78 -1.94 -4.33 -15.28
CA GLY A 78 -2.36 -3.81 -16.58
C GLY A 78 -3.88 -3.74 -16.80
N LYS A 79 -4.70 -4.44 -15.99
CA LYS A 79 -6.17 -4.40 -16.13
C LYS A 79 -6.70 -2.98 -15.85
N PRO A 80 -7.67 -2.46 -16.63
CA PRO A 80 -8.25 -1.12 -16.43
C PRO A 80 -8.83 -0.91 -15.02
N ASP A 81 -9.46 -1.96 -14.48
CA ASP A 81 -10.06 -1.96 -13.14
C ASP A 81 -9.03 -2.10 -12.01
N VAL A 82 -7.73 -2.25 -12.31
CA VAL A 82 -6.65 -2.45 -11.31
C VAL A 82 -5.74 -1.23 -11.24
N TYR A 83 -4.84 -1.03 -12.20
CA TYR A 83 -4.03 0.19 -12.29
C TYR A 83 -4.00 0.78 -13.69
N ASN A 84 -4.48 0.03 -14.69
CA ASN A 84 -4.31 0.36 -16.11
C ASN A 84 -2.83 0.65 -16.46
N ASN A 85 -1.90 0.08 -15.71
CA ASN A 85 -0.47 0.29 -15.89
C ASN A 85 0.29 -0.94 -15.40
N PRO A 86 0.85 -1.75 -16.32
CA PRO A 86 1.50 -2.98 -15.94
C PRO A 86 2.75 -2.77 -15.05
N TYR A 87 3.45 -1.64 -15.18
CA TYR A 87 4.63 -1.31 -14.37
C TYR A 87 4.32 -1.08 -12.89
N GLN A 88 3.05 -1.02 -12.51
CA GLN A 88 2.63 -0.89 -11.11
C GLN A 88 2.41 -2.25 -10.41
N TRP A 89 2.75 -3.37 -11.07
CA TRP A 89 2.68 -4.70 -10.44
C TRP A 89 3.39 -4.80 -9.08
N PRO A 90 4.50 -4.09 -8.79
CA PRO A 90 5.15 -4.19 -7.49
C PRO A 90 4.27 -3.70 -6.34
N LEU A 91 3.28 -2.83 -6.60
CA LEU A 91 2.30 -2.42 -5.58
C LEU A 91 1.45 -3.60 -5.11
N ILE A 92 1.03 -4.47 -6.04
CA ILE A 92 0.29 -5.69 -5.72
C ILE A 92 1.17 -6.62 -4.90
N TYR A 93 2.44 -6.76 -5.29
CA TYR A 93 3.40 -7.59 -4.56
C TYR A 93 3.59 -7.09 -3.12
N LYS A 94 3.89 -5.80 -2.95
CA LYS A 94 4.07 -5.18 -1.63
C LYS A 94 2.84 -5.33 -0.74
N ALA A 95 1.64 -5.13 -1.29
CA ALA A 95 0.39 -5.23 -0.55
C ALA A 95 0.05 -6.66 -0.09
N ASN A 96 0.61 -7.69 -0.75
CA ASN A 96 0.32 -9.10 -0.50
C ASN A 96 1.59 -9.92 -0.20
N ARG A 97 2.65 -9.26 0.29
CA ARG A 97 3.96 -9.85 0.63
C ARG A 97 3.90 -11.03 1.60
N ASP A 98 2.85 -11.12 2.39
CA ASP A 98 2.57 -12.26 3.28
C ASP A 98 2.14 -13.51 2.49
N GLN A 99 1.43 -13.32 1.38
CA GLN A 99 0.85 -14.36 0.52
C GLN A 99 1.74 -14.71 -0.69
N ILE A 100 2.46 -13.73 -1.23
CA ILE A 100 3.33 -13.90 -2.40
C ILE A 100 4.76 -14.06 -1.91
N LYS A 101 5.32 -15.25 -2.07
CA LYS A 101 6.73 -15.52 -1.71
C LYS A 101 7.71 -15.11 -2.79
N ASP A 102 7.24 -15.16 -4.03
CA ASP A 102 8.00 -14.83 -5.22
C ASP A 102 7.05 -14.15 -6.20
N ALA A 103 7.44 -12.99 -6.73
CA ALA A 103 6.60 -12.18 -7.60
C ALA A 103 6.29 -12.90 -8.93
N ASP A 104 7.14 -13.85 -9.35
CA ASP A 104 6.94 -14.64 -10.56
C ASP A 104 6.12 -15.92 -10.32
N LEU A 105 5.84 -16.27 -9.05
CA LEU A 105 5.11 -17.48 -8.68
C LEU A 105 3.78 -17.16 -8.00
N ILE A 106 2.83 -16.73 -8.82
CA ILE A 106 1.41 -16.64 -8.43
C ILE A 106 0.61 -17.80 -9.04
N TYR A 107 -0.44 -18.20 -8.35
CA TYR A 107 -1.22 -19.39 -8.65
C TYR A 107 -2.71 -19.06 -8.77
N PRO A 108 -3.45 -19.73 -9.68
CA PRO A 108 -4.89 -19.56 -9.80
C PRO A 108 -5.62 -19.81 -8.47
N GLY A 109 -6.64 -18.99 -8.19
CA GLY A 109 -7.43 -19.04 -6.96
C GLY A 109 -6.85 -18.25 -5.78
N GLN A 110 -5.64 -17.68 -5.91
CA GLN A 110 -5.15 -16.69 -4.95
C GLN A 110 -5.97 -15.40 -5.05
N VAL A 111 -6.24 -14.74 -3.93
CA VAL A 111 -7.01 -13.48 -3.90
C VAL A 111 -6.12 -12.36 -3.35
N PHE A 112 -5.75 -11.43 -4.22
CA PHE A 112 -4.88 -10.31 -3.87
C PHE A 112 -5.68 -9.05 -3.55
N THR A 113 -5.19 -8.32 -2.56
CA THR A 113 -5.64 -6.97 -2.22
C THR A 113 -4.91 -5.97 -3.12
N VAL A 114 -5.65 -5.10 -3.77
CA VAL A 114 -5.09 -4.03 -4.60
C VAL A 114 -5.52 -2.69 -4.01
N ASN A 115 -4.54 -1.90 -3.54
CA ASN A 115 -4.80 -0.53 -3.10
C ASN A 115 -5.02 0.36 -4.33
N ARG A 116 -6.20 0.97 -4.47
CA ARG A 116 -6.54 1.87 -5.58
C ARG A 116 -6.06 3.31 -5.39
N ASN A 117 -5.54 3.64 -4.21
CA ASN A 117 -5.05 4.97 -3.85
C ASN A 117 -3.56 4.95 -3.41
N PRO A 118 -2.63 4.38 -4.20
CA PRO A 118 -1.21 4.44 -3.86
C PRO A 118 -0.71 5.90 -3.94
N SER A 119 0.23 6.30 -3.09
CA SER A 119 0.87 7.61 -3.24
C SER A 119 1.64 7.71 -4.56
N ALA A 120 1.83 8.94 -5.05
CA ALA A 120 2.68 9.17 -6.22
C ALA A 120 4.11 8.63 -6.03
N ALA A 121 4.65 8.73 -4.81
CA ALA A 121 5.97 8.19 -4.48
C ALA A 121 6.00 6.66 -4.56
N GLU A 122 4.96 5.96 -4.07
CA GLU A 122 4.87 4.51 -4.21
C GLU A 122 4.69 4.07 -5.66
N VAL A 123 3.91 4.82 -6.45
CA VAL A 123 3.76 4.58 -7.90
C VAL A 123 5.09 4.72 -8.61
N ASP A 124 5.83 5.80 -8.32
CA ASP A 124 7.14 6.05 -8.92
C ASP A 124 8.14 4.94 -8.55
N ALA A 125 8.25 4.60 -7.27
CA ALA A 125 9.11 3.51 -6.80
C ALA A 125 8.72 2.15 -7.42
N ALA A 126 7.43 1.87 -7.58
CA ALA A 126 6.96 0.66 -8.24
C ALA A 126 7.35 0.63 -9.73
N ILE A 127 7.18 1.75 -10.44
CA ILE A 127 7.54 1.85 -11.85
C ILE A 127 9.06 1.75 -12.03
N GLU A 128 9.84 2.40 -11.17
CA GLU A 128 11.29 2.32 -11.17
C GLU A 128 11.74 0.87 -10.96
N HIS A 129 11.24 0.20 -9.90
CA HIS A 129 11.53 -1.21 -9.62
C HIS A 129 11.19 -2.11 -10.81
N ALA A 130 9.99 -1.96 -11.38
CA ALA A 130 9.55 -2.76 -12.51
C ALA A 130 10.43 -2.57 -13.76
N ARG A 131 11.05 -1.38 -13.93
CA ARG A 131 11.98 -1.10 -15.04
C ARG A 131 13.40 -1.60 -14.79
N THR A 132 13.85 -1.58 -13.53
CA THR A 132 15.23 -1.91 -13.16
C THR A 132 15.44 -3.35 -12.73
N ARG A 133 14.37 -4.09 -12.38
CA ARG A 133 14.39 -5.51 -11.99
C ARG A 133 15.14 -6.40 -12.99
N GLY A 134 15.00 -6.11 -14.30
CA GLY A 134 15.58 -6.92 -15.38
C GLY A 134 14.53 -7.78 -16.10
N ALA A 135 14.98 -8.63 -17.02
CA ALA A 135 14.08 -9.55 -17.71
C ALA A 135 13.58 -10.64 -16.76
N TRP A 136 12.29 -10.95 -16.83
CA TRP A 136 11.65 -12.01 -16.03
C TRP A 136 12.46 -13.29 -16.14
N SER A 137 13.11 -13.67 -15.04
CA SER A 137 13.92 -14.87 -14.95
C SER A 137 13.20 -15.86 -14.05
N ILE A 138 12.77 -16.99 -14.61
CA ILE A 138 12.14 -18.07 -13.83
C ILE A 138 13.21 -18.64 -12.87
N GLY A 139 13.11 -18.35 -11.56
CA GLY A 139 14.08 -18.79 -10.55
C GLY A 139 14.05 -17.96 -9.27
N VAL A 140 15.07 -18.16 -8.41
CA VAL A 140 15.27 -17.57 -7.07
C VAL A 140 14.71 -16.15 -6.92
N VAL A 141 13.89 -15.90 -5.87
CA VAL A 141 13.44 -14.57 -5.45
C VAL A 141 14.56 -13.54 -5.60
N GLU A 142 14.35 -12.59 -6.52
CA GLU A 142 15.38 -11.64 -6.92
C GLU A 142 15.81 -10.77 -5.73
N GLU A 143 17.10 -10.47 -5.61
CA GLU A 143 17.61 -9.61 -4.53
C GLU A 143 17.00 -8.20 -4.58
N SER A 144 16.73 -7.71 -5.79
CA SER A 144 16.03 -6.45 -6.06
C SER A 144 14.62 -6.45 -5.49
N ASP A 145 13.88 -7.55 -5.59
CA ASP A 145 12.52 -7.68 -5.05
C ASP A 145 12.52 -7.57 -3.52
N LYS A 146 13.51 -8.18 -2.87
CA LYS A 146 13.68 -8.05 -1.41
C LYS A 146 14.02 -6.62 -1.02
N ALA A 147 14.90 -5.95 -1.77
CA ALA A 147 15.25 -4.56 -1.54
C ALA A 147 14.02 -3.65 -1.66
N TYR A 148 13.19 -3.84 -2.69
CA TYR A 148 11.93 -3.12 -2.88
C TYR A 148 10.94 -3.31 -1.73
N LEU A 149 10.84 -4.53 -1.19
CA LEU A 149 9.99 -4.82 -0.03
C LEU A 149 10.53 -4.26 1.31
N GLY A 150 11.68 -3.59 1.30
CA GLY A 150 12.31 -3.01 2.50
C GLY A 150 13.22 -3.98 3.25
N GLY A 151 13.85 -4.92 2.54
CA GLY A 151 14.66 -6.00 3.10
C GLY A 151 15.70 -5.54 4.12
N THR A 152 15.48 -5.88 5.39
CA THR A 152 16.57 -6.22 6.30
C THR A 152 16.78 -7.73 6.20
N LEU A 153 18.01 -8.16 5.90
CA LEU A 153 18.40 -9.56 5.98
C LEU A 153 18.26 -10.05 7.43
N GLU A 154 17.23 -10.82 7.74
CA GLU A 154 17.34 -11.86 8.77
C GLU A 154 17.31 -13.21 8.06
N LEU A 155 18.50 -13.69 7.71
CA LEU A 155 18.73 -15.12 7.49
C LEU A 155 18.55 -15.82 8.85
N ARG A 156 17.53 -16.67 8.96
CA ARG A 156 17.50 -17.74 9.96
C ARG A 156 17.72 -19.07 9.27
#